data_AF-A0A7C1G0Z0-F1
#
_entry.id   AF-A0A7C1G0Z0-F1
#
_cell.length_a   1.000
_cell.length_b   1.000
_cell.length_c   1.000
_cell.angle_alpha   90.00
_cell.angle_beta   90.00
_cell.angle_gamma   90.00
#
_symmetry.space_group_name_H-M   'P 1'
#
loop_
_entity.id
_entity.type
_entity.pdbx_description
1 polymer ?
#
loop_
_entity_poly.entity_id
_entity_poly.type
_entity_poly.pdbx_seq_one_letter_code
_entity_poly.pdbx_strand_id
1 'polypeptide(L)'
;MKKIWIITKRELQAYFDSLMAYILLILFLGFSGFFTWIYGSDIFFIKQASLGVFFNMAYWTLFFFIPSLTMRLLSEENKSGTIELLLTRP
;
A
#
# COMPACT_ATOMS: atom_id res chain seq x y z
N MET A 1 18.23 -18.96 -2.73
CA MET A 1 16.99 -18.50 -2.05
C MET A 1 17.25 -17.79 -0.71
N LYS A 2 18.18 -18.23 0.15
CA LYS A 2 18.46 -17.56 1.45
C LYS A 2 18.78 -16.06 1.35
N LYS A 3 19.64 -15.65 0.40
CA LYS A 3 20.01 -14.23 0.19
C LYS A 3 18.80 -13.34 -0.12
N ILE A 4 17.92 -13.78 -1.03
CA ILE A 4 16.69 -13.06 -1.39
C ILE A 4 15.81 -12.86 -0.16
N TRP A 5 15.60 -13.92 0.63
CA TRP A 5 14.79 -13.84 1.84
C TRP A 5 15.35 -12.86 2.89
N ILE A 6 16.68 -12.83 3.05
CA ILE A 6 17.35 -11.89 3.96
C ILE A 6 17.11 -10.45 3.51
N ILE A 7 17.25 -10.17 2.21
CA ILE A 7 16.99 -8.84 1.64
C ILE A 7 15.52 -8.47 1.83
N THR A 8 14.58 -9.34 1.44
CA THR A 8 13.15 -9.07 1.60
C THR A 8 12.76 -8.77 3.04
N LYS A 9 13.28 -9.52 4.02
CA LYS A 9 12.99 -9.29 5.44
C LYS A 9 13.49 -7.91 5.90
N ARG A 10 14.70 -7.53 5.48
CA ARG A 10 15.30 -6.23 5.81
C ARG A 10 14.47 -5.09 5.22
N GLU A 11 14.11 -5.19 3.93
CA GLU A 11 13.32 -4.16 3.25
C GLU A 11 11.92 -4.03 3.85
N LEU A 12 11.26 -5.16 4.16
CA LEU A 12 9.94 -5.15 4.80
C LEU A 12 9.98 -4.45 6.17
N GLN A 13 11.01 -4.74 6.98
CA GLN A 13 11.16 -4.11 8.28
C GLN A 13 11.44 -2.60 8.16
N ALA A 14 12.38 -2.21 7.29
CA ALA A 14 12.69 -0.80 7.04
C ALA A 14 11.47 -0.01 6.54
N TYR A 15 10.60 -0.66 5.77
CA TYR A 15 9.36 -0.06 5.29
C TYR A 15 8.40 0.28 6.44
N PHE A 16 8.14 -0.66 7.35
CA PHE A 16 7.27 -0.46 8.50
C PHE A 16 7.88 0.40 9.61
N ASP A 17 9.22 0.50 9.69
CA ASP A 17 9.89 1.46 10.59
C ASP A 17 9.73 2.92 10.12
N SER A 18 9.26 3.15 8.88
CA SER A 18 9.08 4.50 8.34
C SER A 18 7.75 5.13 8.75
N LEU A 19 7.79 6.36 9.26
CA LEU A 19 6.60 7.15 9.62
C LEU A 19 5.60 7.28 8.45
N MET A 20 6.11 7.34 7.23
CA MET A 20 5.31 7.45 6.01
C MET A 20 4.38 6.24 5.81
N ALA A 21 4.82 5.02 6.17
CA ALA A 21 3.99 3.83 6.06
C ALA A 21 2.75 3.95 6.96
N TYR A 22 2.92 4.46 8.19
CA TYR A 22 1.80 4.71 9.10
C TYR A 22 0.87 5.81 8.60
N ILE A 23 1.40 6.91 8.07
CA ILE A 23 0.60 8.00 7.48
C ILE A 23 -0.27 7.46 6.34
N LEU A 24 0.32 6.67 5.43
CA LEU A 24 -0.42 6.08 4.32
C LEU A 24 -1.46 5.06 4.77
N LEU A 25 -1.18 4.29 5.82
CA LEU A 25 -2.12 3.32 6.38
C LEU A 25 -3.34 4.03 6.99
N ILE A 26 -3.13 5.13 7.73
CA ILE A 26 -4.21 5.96 8.28
C ILE A 26 -5.02 6.60 7.15
N LEU A 27 -4.36 7.16 6.13
CA LEU A 27 -5.05 7.74 4.97
C LEU A 27 -5.87 6.68 4.21
N PHE A 28 -5.32 5.48 4.02
CA PHE A 28 -6.01 4.38 3.37
C PHE A 28 -7.27 3.97 4.13
N LEU A 29 -7.17 3.77 5.45
CA LEU A 29 -8.31 3.43 6.31
C LEU A 29 -9.34 4.57 6.36
N GLY A 30 -8.86 5.82 6.47
CA GLY A 30 -9.69 7.01 6.52
C GLY A 30 -10.49 7.17 5.23
N PHE A 31 -9.84 7.13 4.07
CA PHE A 31 -10.52 7.24 2.77
C PHE A 31 -11.43 6.04 2.50
N SER A 32 -10.95 4.81 2.64
CA SER A 32 -11.78 3.63 2.35
C SER A 32 -13.01 3.58 3.25
N GLY A 33 -12.88 3.88 4.55
CA GLY A 33 -14.02 3.96 5.47
C GLY A 33 -14.96 5.12 5.15
N PHE A 34 -14.43 6.33 4.99
CA PHE A 34 -15.23 7.54 4.74
C PHE A 34 -16.00 7.47 3.42
N PHE A 35 -15.35 7.05 2.33
CA PHE A 35 -16.00 6.93 1.02
C PHE A 35 -17.01 5.78 0.97
N THR A 36 -16.75 4.67 1.67
CA THR A 36 -17.72 3.57 1.78
C THR A 36 -19.03 4.04 2.42
N TRP A 37 -18.97 4.92 3.43
CA TRP A 37 -20.16 5.45 4.09
C TRP A 37 -20.87 6.56 3.32
N ILE A 38 -20.14 7.43 2.59
CA ILE A 38 -20.75 8.55 1.85
C ILE A 38 -21.28 8.15 0.48
N TYR A 39 -20.51 7.38 -0.29
CA TYR A 39 -20.88 6.99 -1.66
C TYR A 39 -21.58 5.64 -1.72
N GLY A 40 -21.47 4.84 -0.66
CA GLY A 40 -22.21 3.61 -0.49
C GLY A 40 -23.66 3.86 -0.24
N SER A 41 -24.39 4.17 -1.31
CA SER A 41 -25.85 4.10 -1.46
C SER A 41 -26.46 3.32 -0.31
N ASP A 42 -27.19 4.03 0.57
CA ASP A 42 -27.68 3.57 1.86
C ASP A 42 -27.61 2.05 2.03
N ILE A 43 -26.56 1.57 2.70
CA ILE A 43 -26.35 0.14 2.95
C ILE A 43 -27.62 -0.46 3.62
N PHE A 44 -28.36 0.38 4.32
CA PHE A 44 -29.66 0.08 4.92
C PHE A 44 -30.83 -0.04 3.92
N PHE A 45 -30.81 0.69 2.79
CA PHE A 45 -31.83 0.58 1.74
C PHE A 45 -31.67 -0.68 0.88
N ILE A 46 -30.43 -1.15 0.69
CA ILE A 46 -30.14 -2.39 -0.06
C ILE A 46 -30.66 -3.63 0.72
N LYS A 47 -30.89 -3.49 2.05
CA LYS A 47 -31.37 -4.56 2.95
C LYS A 47 -30.56 -5.86 2.88
N GLN A 48 -29.31 -5.76 2.44
CA GLN A 48 -28.41 -6.90 2.26
C GLN A 48 -27.06 -6.58 2.88
N ALA A 49 -26.57 -7.48 3.73
CA ALA A 49 -25.23 -7.40 4.28
C ALA A 49 -24.21 -7.80 3.19
N SER A 50 -23.77 -6.83 2.38
CA SER A 50 -22.77 -7.03 1.34
C SER A 50 -21.58 -6.11 1.53
N LEU A 51 -20.37 -6.62 1.23
CA LEU A 51 -19.14 -5.83 1.16
C LEU A 51 -18.89 -5.24 -0.25
N GLY A 52 -19.86 -5.36 -1.16
CA GLY A 52 -19.68 -4.94 -2.56
C GLY A 52 -19.32 -3.46 -2.71
N VAL A 53 -19.97 -2.61 -1.92
CA VAL A 53 -19.68 -1.17 -1.85
C VAL A 53 -18.24 -0.91 -1.40
N PHE A 54 -17.81 -1.59 -0.33
CA PHE A 54 -16.45 -1.46 0.19
C PHE A 54 -15.42 -1.86 -0.86
N PHE A 55 -15.60 -3.00 -1.55
CA PHE A 55 -14.66 -3.45 -2.57
C PHE A 55 -14.62 -2.53 -3.80
N ASN A 56 -15.74 -1.91 -4.17
CA ASN A 56 -15.78 -0.93 -5.24
C ASN A 56 -14.96 0.32 -4.90
N MET A 57 -15.11 0.84 -3.68
CA MET A 57 -14.34 1.99 -3.19
C MET A 57 -12.87 1.64 -2.94
N ALA A 58 -12.60 0.44 -2.40
CA ALA A 58 -11.26 -0.06 -2.15
C ALA A 58 -10.48 -0.22 -3.45
N TYR A 59 -11.12 -0.63 -4.56
CA TYR A 59 -10.47 -0.71 -5.87
C TYR A 59 -9.83 0.64 -6.27
N TRP A 60 -10.62 1.72 -6.23
CA TRP A 60 -10.13 3.05 -6.58
C TRP A 60 -9.08 3.56 -5.59
N THR A 61 -9.29 3.34 -4.29
CA THR A 61 -8.32 3.75 -3.28
C THR A 61 -7.00 3.01 -3.46
N LEU A 62 -7.02 1.68 -3.59
CA LEU A 62 -5.83 0.87 -3.79
C LEU A 62 -5.11 1.20 -5.10
N PHE A 63 -5.84 1.55 -6.16
CA PHE A 63 -5.24 1.96 -7.43
C PHE A 63 -4.28 3.16 -7.27
N PHE A 64 -4.63 4.15 -6.44
CA PHE A 64 -3.76 5.28 -6.15
C PHE A 64 -2.69 4.94 -5.09
N PHE A 65 -3.05 4.18 -4.06
CA PHE A 65 -2.14 3.90 -2.95
C PHE A 65 -1.05 2.89 -3.31
N ILE A 66 -1.34 1.85 -4.10
CA ILE A 66 -0.34 0.80 -4.44
C ILE A 66 0.89 1.39 -5.14
N PRO A 67 0.77 2.19 -6.21
CA PRO A 67 1.93 2.84 -6.83
C PRO A 67 2.67 3.75 -5.85
N SER A 68 1.94 4.49 -5.03
CA SER A 68 2.51 5.40 -4.03
C SER A 68 3.38 4.67 -3.00
N LEU A 69 2.92 3.49 -2.53
CA LEU A 69 3.62 2.64 -1.57
C LEU A 69 4.84 1.96 -2.21
N THR A 70 4.69 1.46 -3.45
CA THR A 70 5.70 0.62 -4.10
C THR A 70 6.78 1.41 -4.84
N MET A 71 6.44 2.53 -5.49
CA MET A 71 7.41 3.32 -6.26
C MET A 71 8.49 3.94 -5.39
N ARG A 72 8.18 4.20 -4.11
CA ARG A 72 9.16 4.74 -3.16
C ARG A 72 10.37 3.82 -3.01
N LEU A 73 10.16 2.51 -2.87
CA LEU A 73 11.24 1.52 -2.70
C LEU A 73 12.22 1.56 -3.88
N LEU A 74 11.69 1.57 -5.11
CA LEU A 74 12.50 1.63 -6.32
C LEU A 74 13.15 3.01 -6.52
N SER A 75 12.42 4.09 -6.20
CA SER A 75 12.93 5.44 -6.35
C SER A 75 14.06 5.75 -5.37
N GLU A 76 14.01 5.23 -4.14
CA GLU A 76 15.06 5.42 -3.14
C GLU A 76 16.35 4.68 -3.52
N GLU A 77 16.22 3.46 -4.05
CA GLU A 77 17.35 2.68 -4.58
C GLU A 77 17.98 3.35 -5.81
N ASN A 78 17.17 3.85 -6.74
CA ASN A 78 17.64 4.60 -7.90
C ASN A 78 18.34 5.91 -7.49
N LYS A 79 17.79 6.63 -6.51
CA LYS A 79 18.34 7.91 -6.04
C LYS A 79 19.65 7.73 -5.26
N SER A 80 19.79 6.62 -4.52
CA SER A 80 20.99 6.33 -3.72
C SER A 80 22.11 5.65 -4.53
N GLY A 81 21.84 5.19 -5.75
CA GLY A 81 22.79 4.43 -6.57
C GLY A 81 23.02 3.00 -6.08
N THR A 82 22.33 2.57 -5.02
CA THR A 82 22.48 1.22 -4.42
C THR A 82 22.04 0.13 -5.39
N ILE A 83 21.18 0.47 -6.35
CA ILE A 83 20.69 -0.47 -7.37
C ILE A 83 21.83 -1.02 -8.23
N GLU A 84 22.85 -0.22 -8.54
CA GLU A 84 24.03 -0.66 -9.29
C GLU A 84 24.86 -1.66 -8.49
N LEU A 85 24.94 -1.47 -7.17
CA LEU A 85 25.68 -2.33 -6.26
C LEU A 85 24.98 -3.69 -6.06
N LEU A 86 23.65 -3.70 -6.01
CA LEU A 86 22.83 -4.92 -5.99
C LEU A 86 22.95 -5.71 -7.30
N LEU A 87 23.03 -5.03 -8.44
CA LEU A 87 23.15 -5.67 -9.76
C LEU A 87 24.56 -6.22 -10.02
N THR A 88 25.59 -5.57 -9.50
CA THR A 88 27.00 -5.94 -9.76
C THR A 88 27.58 -6.93 -8.75
N ARG A 89 26.97 -7.09 -7.56
CA ARG A 89 27.47 -7.99 -6.51
C ARG A 89 26.39 -9.00 -6.06
N PRO A 90 26.35 -10.22 -6.64
CA PRO A 90 25.34 -11.25 -6.34
C PRO A 90 25.46 -11.92 -4.97
#